data_AF-A0A920T982-F1
#
_entry.id   AF-A0A920T982-F1
#
_cell.length_a   1.000
_cell.length_b   1.000
_cell.length_c   1.000
_cell.angle_alpha   90.00
_cell.angle_beta   90.00
_cell.angle_gamma   90.00
#
_symmetry.space_group_name_H-M   'P 1'
#
loop_
_entity.id
_entity.type
_entity.pdbx_description
1 polymer ?
#
loop_
_entity_poly.entity_id
_entity_poly.type
_entity_poly.pdbx_seq_one_letter_code
_entity_poly.pdbx_strand_id
1 'polypeptide(L)' 'MAKTTRKLKKANHGRRPASAKARKAKRKKYRT' A
#
# COMPACT_ATOMS: atom_id res chain seq x y z
N MET A 1 -0.27 -7.59 -13.18
CA MET A 1 0.13 -7.17 -11.82
C MET A 1 -0.23 -8.29 -10.84
N ALA A 2 0.63 -9.30 -10.70
CA ALA A 2 0.44 -10.29 -9.64
C ALA A 2 0.32 -9.53 -8.31
N LYS A 3 -0.83 -9.64 -7.62
CA LYS A 3 -0.96 -9.08 -6.28
C LYS A 3 0.10 -9.79 -5.45
N THR A 4 1.03 -9.05 -4.85
CA THR A 4 2.03 -9.65 -3.98
C THR A 4 1.30 -10.54 -2.98
N THR A 5 1.62 -11.83 -2.94
CA THR A 5 0.96 -12.86 -2.11
C THR A 5 1.07 -12.60 -0.60
N ARG A 6 1.82 -11.56 -0.21
CA ARG A 6 2.02 -11.14 1.16
C ARG A 6 0.74 -10.53 1.74
N LYS A 7 0.09 -11.29 2.61
CA LYS A 7 -0.99 -10.77 3.47
C LYS A 7 -0.42 -9.69 4.40
N LEU A 8 -1.05 -8.52 4.47
CA LEU A 8 -0.67 -7.51 5.45
C LEU A 8 -1.20 -7.92 6.82
N LYS A 9 -0.30 -7.99 7.80
CA LYS A 9 -0.66 -8.09 9.22
C LYS A 9 -1.24 -6.76 9.69
N LYS A 10 -2.11 -6.77 10.70
CA LYS A 10 -2.74 -5.57 11.29
C LYS A 10 -1.70 -4.50 11.69
N ALA A 11 -0.57 -4.94 12.25
CA ALA A 11 0.57 -4.09 12.61
C ALA A 11 1.23 -3.35 11.42
N ASN A 12 1.03 -3.82 10.18
CA ASN A 12 1.65 -3.27 8.97
C ASN A 12 0.71 -2.34 8.19
N HIS A 13 -0.54 -2.15 8.64
CA HIS A 13 -1.46 -1.19 8.06
C HIS A 13 -0.89 0.24 8.19
N GLY A 14 -0.99 1.04 7.13
CA GLY A 14 -0.45 2.42 7.07
C GLY A 14 1.03 2.53 6.65
N ARG A 15 1.90 1.63 7.13
CA ARG A 15 3.31 1.57 6.69
C ARG A 15 3.41 0.99 5.28
N ARG A 16 2.78 -0.17 5.03
CA ARG A 16 2.71 -0.80 3.70
C ARG A 16 1.29 -0.69 3.12
N PRO A 17 1.14 -0.29 1.84
CA PRO A 17 -0.17 -0.20 1.22
C PRO A 17 -0.74 -1.59 0.93
N ALA A 18 -2.00 -1.82 1.31
CA ALA A 18 -2.71 -3.09 1.13
C ALA A 18 -2.97 -3.46 -0.33
N SER A 19 -2.99 -2.47 -1.22
CA SER A 19 -3.30 -2.65 -2.63
C SER A 19 -2.57 -1.63 -3.50
N ALA A 20 -2.55 -1.87 -4.81
CA ALA A 20 -1.98 -0.93 -5.78
C ALA A 20 -2.67 0.45 -5.75
N LYS A 21 -3.99 0.49 -5.50
CA LYS A 21 -4.76 1.74 -5.35
C LYS A 21 -4.29 2.53 -4.13
N ALA A 22 -4.13 1.87 -2.97
CA ALA A 22 -3.60 2.49 -1.76
C ALA A 22 -2.16 3.02 -1.95
N ARG A 23 -1.32 2.29 -2.70
CA ARG A 23 0.05 2.74 -3.05
C ARG A 23 0.05 4.01 -3.90
N LYS A 24 -0.81 4.06 -4.94
CA LYS A 24 -0.95 5.23 -5.81
C LYS A 24 -1.46 6.44 -5.03
N ALA A 25 -2.47 6.27 -4.18
CA ALA A 25 -3.00 7.33 -3.31
C ALA A 25 -1.92 7.87 -2.34
N LYS A 26 -1.18 6.97 -1.67
CA LYS A 26 -0.06 7.34 -0.78
C LYS A 26 1.01 8.13 -1.54
N ARG A 27 1.37 7.72 -2.76
CA ARG A 27 2.31 8.47 -3.62
C ARG A 27 1.80 9.85 -4.00
N LYS A 28 0.51 9.99 -4.36
CA LYS A 28 -0.08 11.30 -4.69
C LYS A 28 -0.01 12.27 -3.50
N LYS A 29 -0.25 11.77 -2.28
CA LYS A 29 -0.17 12.58 -1.05
C LYS A 29 1.25 13.11 -0.76
N TYR A 30 2.29 12.34 -1.07
CA TYR A 30 3.68 12.77 -0.85
C TYR A 30 4.30 13.52 -2.02
N ARG A 31 3.58 13.64 -3.14
CA ARG A 31 4.05 14.41 -4.28
C ARG A 31 3.72 15.88 -3.98
N THR A 32 4.62 16.52 -3.24
CA THR A 32 4.81 17.98 -3.25
C THR A 32 5.19 18.42 -4.66
#